data_AF-A0A9P7FLA3-F1
#
_entry.id   AF-A0A9P7FLA3-F1
#
_cell.length_a   1.000
_cell.length_b   1.000
_cell.length_c   1.000
_cell.angle_alpha   90.00
_cell.angle_beta   90.00
_cell.angle_gamma   90.00
#
_symmetry.space_group_name_H-M   'P 1'
#
loop_
_entity.id
_entity.type
_entity.pdbx_description
1 polymer ?
#
loop_
_entity_poly.entity_id
_entity_poly.type
_entity_poly.pdbx_seq_one_letter_code
_entity_poly.pdbx_strand_id
1 'polypeptide(L)'
;MCDRVGYSTSYTTSPAIVASELRNPVTQAGFYITRHEVSASRDTTDFKVNVVTSAGKLTIPQFAAPVRLSGRQSKIVITDFRFGKRSLLYSTAEVLSHSIVDGQSILALWLPVGESGEFAVKGGSKRQQVMSGTGGDFHQAGKDVVFSYKQQTTQTVLQFDDFRVVLLPRSLAYKFWAPTLSNDPIVTADKVVFVNGPYLVRSASFSGSTATISGDVDGTTALEIFAPAKVDKIVWNGKAVATQKTSYGSLTATLAKPGLDTATFQKSLTLSNWKYSDALPERSAKYDDSKWVVANHMSTANPTKPQTLPVLYADDYGFHTGVQIFRGRFTGKATGAKLSLQGGTAFGWSAWLNGDYIGSFPGTASAVSNSLTLSFANATLMASGENVLTVVMDHSGHDQREDALFPRGILGASLVSTTNAVFSKWTLAGNAGGESNIDPVRGVIAEGGLYAERLGWHLPGFDDSKWVSRSPSQGVEGATIGFFRTTSEINLPKGYDAALEIILTAPPGSVLRAQLYVNGYQYGKFVPQIGNQIAFPIPPGIVNMRGSNVIGFNLWSQTAAGAKVDLKWNVLGVYESAWDAGFDAKYLQPGWSKDRLKFA
;
A
#
# COMPACT_ATOMS: atom_id res chain seq x y z
N MET A 1 3.82 26.93 15.99
CA MET A 1 2.76 26.34 16.82
C MET A 1 1.68 27.37 17.06
N CYS A 2 0.43 26.96 17.24
CA CYS A 2 -0.70 27.82 17.60
C CYS A 2 -1.36 27.27 18.86
N ASP A 3 -1.90 28.14 19.70
CA ASP A 3 -2.60 27.78 20.94
C ASP A 3 -4.11 27.77 20.69
N ARG A 4 -4.81 26.76 21.22
CA ARG A 4 -6.28 26.72 21.17
C ARG A 4 -6.83 27.67 22.23
N VAL A 5 -7.52 28.71 21.78
CA VAL A 5 -8.11 29.75 22.62
C VAL A 5 -9.56 29.44 22.99
N GLY A 6 -10.29 28.75 22.11
CA GLY A 6 -11.67 28.38 22.39
C GLY A 6 -12.23 27.32 21.45
N TYR A 7 -13.37 26.75 21.86
CA TYR A 7 -14.17 25.79 21.10
C TYR A 7 -15.63 26.01 21.46
N SER A 8 -16.45 26.47 20.51
CA SER A 8 -17.86 26.80 20.77
C SER A 8 -18.65 27.01 19.47
N THR A 9 -19.96 26.77 19.52
CA THR A 9 -20.90 27.15 18.46
C THR A 9 -21.12 28.65 18.39
N SER A 10 -20.83 29.40 19.46
CA SER A 10 -20.94 30.88 19.51
C SER A 10 -19.98 31.59 18.55
N TYR A 11 -18.95 30.90 18.06
CA TYR A 11 -18.09 31.39 16.99
C TYR A 11 -18.79 31.43 15.63
N THR A 12 -20.00 30.91 15.51
CA THR A 12 -20.76 30.95 14.28
C THR A 12 -22.18 31.45 14.51
N THR A 13 -22.87 31.80 13.43
CA THR A 13 -24.29 32.17 13.48
C THR A 13 -25.24 30.96 13.43
N SER A 14 -24.71 29.74 13.43
CA SER A 14 -25.52 28.52 13.34
C SER A 14 -25.18 27.58 14.51
N PRO A 15 -26.17 27.16 15.32
CA PRO A 15 -25.91 26.22 16.42
C PRO A 15 -25.49 24.82 15.91
N ALA A 16 -25.67 24.52 14.62
CA ALA A 16 -25.23 23.28 14.01
C ALA A 16 -23.73 23.27 13.69
N ILE A 17 -23.06 24.43 13.68
CA ILE A 17 -21.65 24.58 13.34
C ILE A 17 -20.86 25.05 14.56
N VAL A 18 -19.79 24.33 14.85
CA VAL A 18 -18.83 24.67 15.90
C VAL A 18 -17.52 25.15 15.27
N ALA A 19 -16.81 26.04 15.95
CA ALA A 19 -15.45 26.40 15.57
C ALA A 19 -14.47 26.22 16.72
N SER A 20 -13.28 25.70 16.42
CA SER A 20 -12.09 25.84 17.28
C SER A 20 -11.31 27.06 16.87
N GLU A 21 -11.11 28.02 17.76
CA GLU A 21 -10.23 29.16 17.53
C GLU A 21 -8.81 28.81 17.98
N LEU A 22 -7.86 28.87 17.05
CA LEU A 22 -6.44 28.79 17.32
C LEU A 22 -5.78 30.14 17.06
N ARG A 23 -4.78 30.50 17.88
CA ARG A 23 -3.97 31.73 17.71
C ARG A 23 -2.50 31.40 17.66
N ASN A 24 -1.79 32.01 16.72
CA ASN A 24 -0.33 32.02 16.75
C ASN A 24 0.13 32.95 17.89
N PRO A 25 0.91 32.48 18.88
CA PRO A 25 1.29 33.30 20.03
C PRO A 25 2.19 34.49 19.66
N VAL A 26 2.91 34.40 18.53
CA VAL A 26 3.84 35.44 18.07
C VAL A 26 3.14 36.44 17.15
N THR A 27 2.46 35.95 16.10
CA THR A 27 1.86 36.82 15.08
C THR A 27 0.43 37.22 15.40
N GLN A 28 -0.22 36.54 16.35
CA GLN A 28 -1.64 36.67 16.69
C GLN A 28 -2.61 36.32 15.53
N ALA A 29 -2.10 35.74 14.44
CA ALA A 29 -2.91 35.20 13.35
C ALA A 29 -3.88 34.15 13.92
N GLY A 30 -5.16 34.27 13.53
CA GLY A 30 -6.23 33.40 14.02
C GLY A 30 -6.67 32.39 12.97
N PHE A 31 -7.00 31.19 13.42
CA PHE A 31 -7.49 30.08 12.61
C PHE A 31 -8.76 29.52 13.25
N TYR A 32 -9.87 29.62 12.55
CA TYR A 32 -11.18 29.15 12.98
C TYR A 32 -11.51 27.87 12.21
N ILE A 33 -11.28 26.73 12.86
CA ILE A 33 -11.53 25.40 12.28
C ILE A 33 -13.00 25.08 12.49
N THR A 34 -13.79 25.21 11.42
CA THR A 34 -15.25 25.04 11.44
C THR A 34 -15.63 23.62 11.04
N ARG A 35 -16.61 23.02 11.71
CA ARG A 35 -17.22 21.75 11.32
C ARG A 35 -18.65 21.65 11.85
N HIS A 36 -19.46 20.71 11.36
CA HIS A 36 -20.70 20.34 12.04
C HIS A 36 -20.42 19.88 13.47
N GLU A 37 -21.22 20.33 14.43
CA GLU A 37 -21.10 19.94 15.84
C GLU A 37 -21.22 18.42 15.98
N VAL A 38 -22.21 17.84 15.30
CA VAL A 38 -22.30 16.40 15.07
C VAL A 38 -21.42 16.04 13.88
N SER A 39 -20.20 15.54 14.14
CA SER A 39 -19.18 15.24 13.13
C SER A 39 -19.63 14.27 12.03
N ALA A 40 -20.61 13.40 12.33
CA ALA A 40 -21.17 12.44 11.37
C ALA A 40 -22.23 13.05 10.42
N SER A 41 -22.66 14.30 10.65
CA SER A 41 -23.72 14.95 9.87
C SER A 41 -23.40 14.97 8.39
N ARG A 42 -24.46 14.82 7.59
CA ARG A 42 -24.42 14.90 6.13
C ARG A 42 -25.12 16.15 5.60
N ASP A 43 -25.59 17.02 6.49
CA ASP A 43 -26.36 18.20 6.14
C ASP A 43 -25.51 19.25 5.45
N THR A 44 -26.15 20.11 4.66
CA THR A 44 -25.53 21.34 4.17
C THR A 44 -26.01 22.50 5.00
N THR A 45 -25.09 23.26 5.59
CA THR A 45 -25.40 24.35 6.50
C THR A 45 -24.67 25.62 6.06
N ASP A 46 -25.43 26.70 5.91
CA ASP A 46 -24.91 28.02 5.62
C ASP A 46 -24.79 28.83 6.92
N PHE A 47 -23.67 29.51 7.14
CA PHE A 47 -23.35 30.21 8.38
C PHE A 47 -22.36 31.35 8.16
N LYS A 48 -22.30 32.29 9.10
CA LYS A 48 -21.21 33.27 9.22
C LYS A 48 -20.34 32.94 10.41
N VAL A 49 -19.09 33.41 10.41
CA VAL A 49 -18.11 33.21 11.48
C VAL A 49 -17.91 34.52 12.23
N ASN A 50 -18.03 34.47 13.55
CA ASN A 50 -17.69 35.56 14.46
C ASN A 50 -16.19 35.46 14.78
N VAL A 51 -15.41 36.38 14.25
CA VAL A 51 -13.95 36.39 14.36
C VAL A 51 -13.44 37.63 15.09
N VAL A 52 -12.28 37.49 15.72
CA VAL A 52 -11.50 38.61 16.26
C VAL A 52 -10.34 38.87 15.31
N THR A 53 -10.17 40.12 14.88
CA THR A 53 -9.07 40.55 14.02
C THR A 53 -8.33 41.72 14.68
N SER A 54 -7.19 42.11 14.12
CA SER A 54 -6.50 43.34 14.50
C SER A 54 -7.30 44.63 14.25
N ALA A 55 -8.38 44.57 13.46
CA ALA A 55 -9.33 45.67 13.25
C ALA A 55 -10.55 45.61 14.18
N GLY A 56 -10.60 44.63 15.10
CA GLY A 56 -11.71 44.38 16.01
C GLY A 56 -12.52 43.13 15.67
N LYS A 57 -13.66 42.98 16.33
CA LYS A 57 -14.59 41.85 16.15
C LYS A 57 -15.39 42.04 14.87
N LEU A 58 -15.48 41.00 14.06
CA LEU A 58 -16.24 40.98 12.80
C LEU A 58 -17.08 39.71 12.70
N THR A 59 -18.21 39.80 12.00
CA THR A 59 -18.97 38.62 11.55
C THR A 59 -18.82 38.52 10.03
N ILE A 60 -18.12 37.48 9.56
CA ILE A 60 -17.70 37.32 8.16
C ILE A 60 -18.40 36.13 7.50
N PRO A 61 -18.75 36.18 6.20
CA PRO A 61 -18.51 37.29 5.25
C PRO A 61 -19.37 38.54 5.50
N GLN A 62 -18.85 39.70 5.10
CA GLN A 62 -19.50 41.01 5.20
C GLN A 62 -20.35 41.33 3.95
N PHE A 63 -19.85 41.03 2.75
CA PHE A 63 -20.46 41.34 1.45
C PHE A 63 -20.88 40.09 0.68
N ALA A 64 -20.16 38.97 0.82
CA ALA A 64 -20.52 37.70 0.18
C ALA A 64 -21.68 36.98 0.88
N ALA A 65 -22.28 35.99 0.20
CA ALA A 65 -23.20 35.06 0.82
C ALA A 65 -22.51 34.26 1.95
N PRO A 66 -23.25 33.71 2.93
CA PRO A 66 -22.69 32.95 4.04
C PRO A 66 -21.76 31.80 3.60
N VAL A 67 -20.83 31.42 4.48
CA VAL A 67 -19.99 30.23 4.28
C VAL A 67 -20.88 29.02 4.25
N ARG A 68 -20.68 28.14 3.26
CA ARG A 68 -21.37 26.86 3.15
C ARG A 68 -20.49 25.74 3.68
N LEU A 69 -21.05 24.86 4.52
CA LEU A 69 -20.42 23.61 4.91
C LEU A 69 -21.32 22.45 4.50
N SER A 70 -20.90 21.64 3.52
CA SER A 70 -21.59 20.40 3.19
C SER A 70 -21.26 19.28 4.18
N GLY A 71 -22.03 18.19 4.12
CA GLY A 71 -21.86 17.04 4.99
C GLY A 71 -20.42 16.53 5.08
N ARG A 72 -19.93 16.33 6.31
CA ARG A 72 -18.57 15.87 6.62
C ARG A 72 -17.45 16.74 6.05
N GLN A 73 -17.73 18.03 5.84
CA GLN A 73 -16.69 19.01 5.54
C GLN A 73 -16.22 19.71 6.83
N SER A 74 -15.00 20.24 6.75
CA SER A 74 -14.47 21.24 7.68
C SER A 74 -13.82 22.32 6.83
N LYS A 75 -13.78 23.56 7.33
CA LYS A 75 -13.07 24.67 6.70
C LYS A 75 -12.26 25.44 7.72
N ILE A 76 -11.07 25.90 7.31
CA ILE A 76 -10.23 26.78 8.12
C ILE A 76 -10.39 28.23 7.65
N VAL A 77 -11.14 29.02 8.41
CA VAL A 77 -11.26 30.47 8.20
C VAL A 77 -10.11 31.17 8.92
N ILE A 78 -9.42 32.07 8.23
CA ILE A 78 -8.20 32.70 8.75
C ILE A 78 -8.41 34.19 9.05
N THR A 79 -7.62 34.71 10.00
CA THR A 79 -7.54 36.14 10.34
C THR A 79 -6.09 36.57 10.56
N ASP A 80 -5.77 37.82 10.20
CA ASP A 80 -4.43 38.41 10.33
C ASP A 80 -3.30 37.53 9.75
N PHE A 81 -3.60 36.81 8.67
CA PHE A 81 -2.69 35.88 8.04
C PHE A 81 -1.67 36.62 7.18
N ARG A 82 -0.38 36.48 7.51
CA ARG A 82 0.71 37.14 6.78
C ARG A 82 1.17 36.26 5.61
N PHE A 83 1.37 36.88 4.45
CA PHE A 83 1.96 36.24 3.27
C PHE A 83 2.93 37.23 2.62
N GLY A 84 4.23 36.89 2.65
CA GLY A 84 5.29 37.84 2.31
C GLY A 84 5.20 39.13 3.15
N LYS A 85 5.16 40.29 2.48
CA LYS A 85 5.05 41.60 3.13
C LYS A 85 3.60 42.05 3.39
N ARG A 86 2.61 41.26 2.97
CA ARG A 86 1.18 41.60 3.05
C ARG A 86 0.45 40.74 4.07
N SER A 87 -0.80 41.09 4.35
CA SER A 87 -1.64 40.32 5.27
C SER A 87 -3.09 40.36 4.82
N LEU A 88 -3.77 39.22 4.94
CA LEU A 88 -5.22 39.19 4.91
C LEU A 88 -5.74 39.52 6.31
N LEU A 89 -6.61 40.50 6.43
CA LEU A 89 -7.34 40.75 7.68
C LEU A 89 -8.21 39.54 8.01
N TYR A 90 -8.88 38.98 7.00
CA TYR A 90 -9.51 37.66 7.07
C TYR A 90 -9.65 37.03 5.68
N SER A 91 -9.90 35.72 5.66
CA SER A 91 -10.39 35.00 4.48
C SER A 91 -11.33 33.86 4.89
N THR A 92 -12.47 33.75 4.22
CA THR A 92 -13.35 32.58 4.31
C THR A 92 -12.99 31.49 3.31
N ALA A 93 -12.16 31.80 2.31
CA ALA A 93 -11.54 30.83 1.43
C ALA A 93 -10.29 30.22 2.10
N GLU A 94 -10.04 28.95 1.83
CA GLU A 94 -8.92 28.26 2.46
C GLU A 94 -7.63 28.58 1.72
N VAL A 95 -6.56 28.87 2.48
CA VAL A 95 -5.23 29.08 1.92
C VAL A 95 -4.68 27.73 1.45
N LEU A 96 -4.39 27.63 0.15
CA LEU A 96 -3.73 26.46 -0.42
C LEU A 96 -2.22 26.55 -0.25
N SER A 97 -1.62 27.68 -0.63
CA SER A 97 -0.19 27.96 -0.44
C SER A 97 0.12 29.45 -0.66
N HIS A 98 1.34 29.87 -0.35
CA HIS A 98 1.88 31.19 -0.74
C HIS A 98 3.33 31.05 -1.25
N SER A 99 3.71 31.88 -2.21
CA SER A 99 5.06 31.96 -2.78
C SER A 99 5.49 33.41 -2.99
N ILE A 100 6.79 33.63 -3.18
CA ILE A 100 7.36 34.93 -3.54
C ILE A 100 8.20 34.75 -4.80
N VAL A 101 7.82 35.40 -5.89
CA VAL A 101 8.49 35.31 -7.19
C VAL A 101 8.87 36.72 -7.62
N ASP A 102 10.15 36.97 -7.90
CA ASP A 102 10.68 38.32 -8.17
C ASP A 102 10.28 39.38 -7.13
N GLY A 103 10.25 38.98 -5.85
CA GLY A 103 9.82 39.84 -4.75
C GLY A 103 8.30 40.10 -4.68
N GLN A 104 7.52 39.64 -5.66
CA GLN A 104 6.06 39.72 -5.66
C GLN A 104 5.46 38.51 -4.95
N SER A 105 4.58 38.75 -3.97
CA SER A 105 3.89 37.66 -3.26
C SER A 105 2.73 37.11 -4.09
N ILE A 106 2.56 35.79 -4.11
CA ILE A 106 1.45 35.10 -4.79
C ILE A 106 0.76 34.23 -3.76
N LEU A 107 -0.54 34.46 -3.54
CA LEU A 107 -1.36 33.72 -2.61
C LEU A 107 -2.35 32.85 -3.38
N ALA A 108 -2.36 31.54 -3.14
CA ALA A 108 -3.35 30.63 -3.70
C ALA A 108 -4.44 30.36 -2.66
N LEU A 109 -5.68 30.70 -3.00
CA LEU A 109 -6.88 30.38 -2.20
C LEU A 109 -7.75 29.42 -2.99
N TRP A 110 -8.52 28.59 -2.30
CA TRP A 110 -9.42 27.66 -2.99
C TRP A 110 -10.79 27.55 -2.31
N LEU A 111 -11.79 27.25 -3.14
CA LEU A 111 -13.13 26.87 -2.73
C LEU A 111 -13.72 25.81 -3.69
N PRO A 112 -14.72 25.03 -3.25
CA PRO A 112 -15.58 24.27 -4.16
C PRO A 112 -16.35 25.19 -5.11
N VAL A 113 -16.59 24.72 -6.34
CA VAL A 113 -17.36 25.47 -7.35
C VAL A 113 -18.75 25.80 -6.81
N GLY A 114 -19.17 27.05 -7.01
CA GLY A 114 -20.48 27.54 -6.61
C GLY A 114 -20.59 27.99 -5.15
N GLU A 115 -19.59 27.74 -4.31
CA GLU A 115 -19.51 28.35 -2.98
C GLU A 115 -19.05 29.81 -3.06
N SER A 116 -19.49 30.60 -2.10
CA SER A 116 -19.11 32.01 -1.99
C SER A 116 -17.89 32.18 -1.09
N GLY A 117 -16.95 33.01 -1.52
CA GLY A 117 -15.74 33.35 -0.79
C GLY A 117 -15.62 34.85 -0.58
N GLU A 118 -14.94 35.23 0.50
CA GLU A 118 -14.59 36.61 0.78
C GLU A 118 -13.25 36.70 1.50
N PHE A 119 -12.42 37.65 1.09
CA PHE A 119 -11.22 37.98 1.84
C PHE A 119 -10.99 39.49 1.87
N ALA A 120 -10.36 39.96 2.93
CA ALA A 120 -10.04 41.36 3.14
C ALA A 120 -8.52 41.57 3.15
N VAL A 121 -8.02 42.44 2.28
CA VAL A 121 -6.61 42.86 2.21
C VAL A 121 -6.37 43.96 3.24
N LYS A 122 -5.56 43.66 4.25
CA LYS A 122 -5.25 44.59 5.33
C LYS A 122 -4.42 45.77 4.81
N GLY A 123 -4.87 46.99 5.09
CA GLY A 123 -4.29 48.24 4.59
C GLY A 123 -4.63 48.55 3.12
N GLY A 124 -5.43 47.71 2.47
CA GLY A 124 -5.89 47.92 1.10
C GLY A 124 -4.80 47.83 0.03
N SER A 125 -5.15 48.29 -1.18
CA SER A 125 -4.28 48.40 -2.35
C SER A 125 -4.76 49.57 -3.20
N LYS A 126 -3.85 50.32 -3.83
CA LYS A 126 -4.21 51.42 -4.75
C LYS A 126 -4.70 50.89 -6.08
N ARG A 127 -4.10 49.80 -6.56
CA ARG A 127 -4.52 49.09 -7.77
C ARG A 127 -5.08 47.72 -7.42
N GLN A 128 -6.19 47.38 -8.05
CA GLN A 128 -6.84 46.09 -7.92
C GLN A 128 -7.54 45.77 -9.24
N GLN A 129 -7.26 44.60 -9.80
CA GLN A 129 -7.77 44.20 -11.10
C GLN A 129 -7.98 42.70 -11.17
N VAL A 130 -9.06 42.29 -11.82
CA VAL A 130 -9.25 40.90 -12.26
C VAL A 130 -8.51 40.72 -13.59
N MET A 131 -7.41 39.97 -13.58
CA MET A 131 -6.59 39.70 -14.78
C MET A 131 -7.12 38.55 -15.61
N SER A 132 -7.81 37.61 -14.96
CA SER A 132 -8.42 36.42 -15.57
C SER A 132 -9.54 35.90 -14.67
N GLY A 133 -10.55 35.28 -15.27
CA GLY A 133 -11.76 34.81 -14.58
C GLY A 133 -12.86 35.88 -14.49
N THR A 134 -13.99 35.51 -13.88
CA THR A 134 -15.18 36.37 -13.71
C THR A 134 -15.85 36.10 -12.36
N GLY A 135 -16.77 36.97 -11.94
CA GLY A 135 -17.71 36.67 -10.85
C GLY A 135 -17.30 37.10 -9.44
N GLY A 136 -16.67 38.27 -9.29
CA GLY A 136 -16.43 38.89 -7.99
C GLY A 136 -16.28 40.41 -8.06
N ASP A 137 -16.40 41.04 -6.90
CA ASP A 137 -16.49 42.49 -6.72
C ASP A 137 -15.54 42.98 -5.63
N PHE A 138 -14.98 44.18 -5.84
CA PHE A 138 -14.17 44.87 -4.84
C PHE A 138 -15.03 45.85 -4.05
N HIS A 139 -14.90 45.81 -2.72
CA HIS A 139 -15.58 46.70 -1.78
C HIS A 139 -14.55 47.43 -0.93
N GLN A 140 -14.77 48.72 -0.69
CA GLN A 140 -13.95 49.50 0.23
C GLN A 140 -14.52 49.39 1.65
N ALA A 141 -13.71 48.93 2.61
CA ALA A 141 -14.09 48.81 4.02
C ALA A 141 -13.09 49.59 4.89
N GLY A 142 -13.36 50.87 5.11
CA GLY A 142 -12.40 51.77 5.76
C GLY A 142 -11.11 51.85 4.94
N LYS A 143 -9.98 51.42 5.51
CA LYS A 143 -8.68 51.37 4.82
C LYS A 143 -8.42 50.04 4.10
N ASP A 144 -9.25 49.03 4.34
CA ASP A 144 -9.08 47.69 3.78
C ASP A 144 -9.88 47.54 2.49
N VAL A 145 -9.44 46.62 1.62
CA VAL A 145 -10.16 46.24 0.40
C VAL A 145 -10.69 44.83 0.60
N VAL A 146 -11.98 44.64 0.39
CA VAL A 146 -12.63 43.32 0.46
C VAL A 146 -12.95 42.85 -0.94
N PHE A 147 -12.61 41.60 -1.26
CA PHE A 147 -13.04 40.96 -2.50
C PHE A 147 -14.03 39.84 -2.16
N SER A 148 -15.26 39.97 -2.65
CA SER A 148 -16.32 38.96 -2.52
C SER A 148 -16.54 38.28 -3.87
N TYR A 149 -16.71 36.96 -3.89
CA TYR A 149 -16.88 36.23 -5.14
C TYR A 149 -17.66 34.93 -4.95
N LYS A 150 -18.14 34.39 -6.06
CA LYS A 150 -18.63 33.00 -6.14
C LYS A 150 -17.65 32.19 -6.96
N GLN A 151 -17.15 31.09 -6.40
CA GLN A 151 -16.09 30.30 -7.03
C GLN A 151 -16.57 29.70 -8.36
N GLN A 152 -15.88 30.05 -9.44
CA GLN A 152 -16.14 29.57 -10.79
C GLN A 152 -15.44 28.23 -11.05
N THR A 153 -15.77 27.59 -12.18
CA THR A 153 -15.14 26.34 -12.65
C THR A 153 -13.72 26.53 -13.18
N THR A 154 -13.31 27.77 -13.45
CA THR A 154 -11.98 28.15 -13.91
C THR A 154 -11.21 28.94 -12.86
N GLN A 155 -9.89 28.98 -12.99
CA GLN A 155 -9.02 29.82 -12.18
C GLN A 155 -9.36 31.31 -12.37
N THR A 156 -9.34 32.07 -11.27
CA THR A 156 -9.40 33.55 -11.31
C THR A 156 -8.08 34.11 -10.78
N VAL A 157 -7.52 35.11 -11.46
CA VAL A 157 -6.26 35.75 -11.04
C VAL A 157 -6.52 37.23 -10.79
N LEU A 158 -6.22 37.66 -9.57
CA LEU A 158 -6.36 39.03 -9.11
C LEU A 158 -4.97 39.65 -8.96
N GLN A 159 -4.80 40.84 -9.54
CA GLN A 159 -3.57 41.63 -9.43
C GLN A 159 -3.82 42.81 -8.50
N PHE A 160 -2.93 42.96 -7.52
CA PHE A 160 -2.84 44.12 -6.63
C PHE A 160 -1.53 44.88 -6.89
N ASP A 161 -1.18 45.88 -6.07
CA ASP A 161 0.02 46.68 -6.31
C ASP A 161 1.32 45.87 -6.38
N ASP A 162 1.54 44.96 -5.42
CA ASP A 162 2.79 44.22 -5.19
C ASP A 162 2.56 42.73 -4.88
N PHE A 163 1.34 42.23 -5.04
CA PHE A 163 0.99 40.82 -4.85
C PHE A 163 -0.13 40.38 -5.79
N ARG A 164 -0.32 39.06 -5.88
CA ARG A 164 -1.41 38.42 -6.62
C ARG A 164 -2.17 37.45 -5.74
N VAL A 165 -3.44 37.27 -6.06
CA VAL A 165 -4.26 36.20 -5.47
C VAL A 165 -4.79 35.33 -6.60
N VAL A 166 -4.57 34.02 -6.49
CA VAL A 166 -5.05 33.00 -7.42
C VAL A 166 -6.17 32.24 -6.74
N LEU A 167 -7.37 32.29 -7.29
CA LEU A 167 -8.56 31.61 -6.75
C LEU A 167 -8.82 30.35 -7.56
N LEU A 168 -8.77 29.21 -6.88
CA LEU A 168 -8.83 27.89 -7.52
C LEU A 168 -10.14 27.17 -7.16
N PRO A 169 -10.86 26.61 -8.15
CA PRO A 169 -11.84 25.58 -7.87
C PRO A 169 -11.14 24.33 -7.34
N ARG A 170 -11.84 23.55 -6.51
CA ARG A 170 -11.35 22.28 -5.95
C ARG A 170 -10.67 21.36 -6.98
N SER A 171 -11.23 21.24 -8.19
CA SER A 171 -10.67 20.39 -9.25
C SER A 171 -9.26 20.81 -9.69
N LEU A 172 -8.98 22.12 -9.73
CA LEU A 172 -7.63 22.64 -10.00
C LEU A 172 -6.76 22.63 -8.75
N ALA A 173 -7.33 22.92 -7.57
CA ALA A 173 -6.59 22.85 -6.30
C ALA A 173 -6.04 21.44 -6.03
N TYR A 174 -6.75 20.37 -6.43
CA TYR A 174 -6.27 19.00 -6.34
C TYR A 174 -5.12 18.66 -7.29
N LYS A 175 -4.89 19.46 -8.33
CA LYS A 175 -3.77 19.34 -9.27
C LYS A 175 -2.78 20.49 -9.13
N PHE A 176 -2.84 21.23 -8.02
CA PHE A 176 -1.92 22.31 -7.70
C PHE A 176 -0.74 21.77 -6.89
N TRP A 177 0.45 22.13 -7.32
CA TRP A 177 1.71 21.71 -6.74
C TRP A 177 2.52 22.94 -6.34
N ALA A 178 3.22 22.82 -5.22
CA ALA A 178 4.12 23.85 -4.71
C ALA A 178 5.54 23.30 -4.51
N PRO A 179 6.21 22.80 -5.57
CA PRO A 179 7.56 22.25 -5.43
C PRO A 179 8.55 23.30 -4.92
N THR A 180 9.52 22.81 -4.16
CA THR A 180 10.62 23.63 -3.64
C THR A 180 11.74 23.72 -4.67
N LEU A 181 12.43 24.86 -4.67
CA LEU A 181 13.62 25.11 -5.50
C LEU A 181 14.93 24.72 -4.77
N SER A 182 14.79 24.03 -3.64
CA SER A 182 15.87 23.57 -2.75
C SER A 182 15.48 22.23 -2.13
N ASN A 183 16.47 21.42 -1.78
CA ASN A 183 16.29 20.17 -1.04
C ASN A 183 16.20 20.38 0.48
N ASP A 184 16.24 21.62 0.96
CA ASP A 184 16.04 21.95 2.37
C ASP A 184 14.59 21.67 2.79
N PRO A 185 14.32 20.87 3.84
CA PRO A 185 12.96 20.66 4.34
C PRO A 185 12.32 21.93 4.92
N ILE A 186 13.11 22.95 5.26
CA ILE A 186 12.65 24.24 5.79
C ILE A 186 12.89 25.31 4.71
N VAL A 187 11.92 25.45 3.80
CA VAL A 187 12.00 26.46 2.75
C VAL A 187 11.26 27.74 3.10
N THR A 188 11.86 28.86 2.69
CA THR A 188 11.19 30.17 2.65
C THR A 188 10.31 30.29 1.41
N ALA A 189 9.31 31.17 1.44
CA ALA A 189 8.34 31.33 0.36
C ALA A 189 8.95 31.75 -1.00
N ASP A 190 10.15 32.35 -1.01
CA ASP A 190 10.91 32.67 -2.23
C ASP A 190 11.59 31.46 -2.88
N LYS A 191 11.55 30.30 -2.22
CA LYS A 191 12.02 29.01 -2.72
C LYS A 191 10.88 28.06 -3.06
N VAL A 192 9.64 28.56 -3.10
CA VAL A 192 8.46 27.79 -3.50
C VAL A 192 7.94 28.35 -4.82
N VAL A 193 7.65 27.46 -5.77
CA VAL A 193 7.03 27.85 -7.04
C VAL A 193 5.69 27.13 -7.20
N PHE A 194 4.71 27.79 -7.81
CA PHE A 194 3.42 27.17 -8.08
C PHE A 194 3.39 26.57 -9.48
N VAL A 195 2.97 25.30 -9.55
CA VAL A 195 2.74 24.57 -10.80
C VAL A 195 1.36 23.92 -10.74
N ASN A 196 0.50 24.15 -11.72
CA ASN A 196 -0.85 23.59 -11.76
C ASN A 196 -1.04 22.68 -12.97
N GLY A 197 -1.72 21.55 -12.77
CA GLY A 197 -2.32 20.74 -13.84
C GLY A 197 -1.77 19.33 -14.08
N PRO A 198 -0.46 19.04 -14.03
CA PRO A 198 0.06 17.67 -14.12
C PRO A 198 -0.51 16.72 -13.06
N TYR A 199 -0.45 15.40 -13.33
CA TYR A 199 -0.86 14.37 -12.35
C TYR A 199 0.02 14.42 -11.10
N LEU A 200 1.32 14.65 -11.29
CA LEU A 200 2.29 14.89 -10.22
C LEU A 200 3.37 15.85 -10.71
N VAL A 201 3.82 16.76 -9.84
CA VAL A 201 5.05 17.53 -10.05
C VAL A 201 6.05 17.14 -8.97
N ARG A 202 7.15 16.50 -9.38
CA ARG A 202 8.20 16.01 -8.48
C ARG A 202 9.22 17.08 -8.13
N SER A 203 9.61 17.89 -9.11
CA SER A 203 10.60 18.95 -8.91
C SER A 203 10.45 20.06 -9.94
N ALA A 204 10.96 21.24 -9.59
CA ALA A 204 11.09 22.38 -10.47
C ALA A 204 12.42 23.09 -10.20
N SER A 205 13.06 23.59 -11.25
CA SER A 205 14.28 24.39 -11.16
C SER A 205 14.33 25.44 -12.27
N PHE A 206 15.14 26.47 -12.08
CA PHE A 206 15.31 27.55 -13.05
C PHE A 206 16.78 27.70 -13.43
N SER A 207 17.05 27.75 -14.73
CA SER A 207 18.38 28.04 -15.28
C SER A 207 18.25 29.04 -16.44
N GLY A 208 18.86 30.21 -16.30
CA GLY A 208 18.70 31.30 -17.27
C GLY A 208 17.24 31.69 -17.49
N SER A 209 16.75 31.53 -18.72
CA SER A 209 15.36 31.78 -19.12
C SER A 209 14.48 30.51 -19.15
N THR A 210 14.96 29.38 -18.63
CA THR A 210 14.28 28.08 -18.72
C THR A 210 13.83 27.58 -17.35
N ALA A 211 12.56 27.15 -17.26
CA ALA A 211 12.04 26.32 -16.18
C ALA A 211 12.15 24.85 -16.55
N THR A 212 12.85 24.06 -15.75
CA THR A 212 12.89 22.61 -15.87
C THR A 212 11.99 22.00 -14.82
N ILE A 213 10.99 21.25 -15.26
CA ILE A 213 9.98 20.65 -14.40
C ILE A 213 9.98 19.14 -14.66
N SER A 214 9.95 18.35 -13.59
CA SER A 214 9.87 16.90 -13.67
C SER A 214 8.60 16.41 -12.99
N GLY A 215 7.92 15.42 -13.56
CA GLY A 215 6.74 14.85 -12.95
C GLY A 215 6.07 13.81 -13.84
N ASP A 216 4.77 13.65 -13.62
CA ASP A 216 4.00 12.56 -14.19
C ASP A 216 2.72 13.09 -14.83
N VAL A 217 2.32 12.47 -15.94
CA VAL A 217 1.07 12.75 -16.64
C VAL A 217 0.32 11.46 -16.94
N ASP A 218 -0.99 11.49 -16.71
CA ASP A 218 -1.94 10.39 -16.93
C ASP A 218 -2.90 10.65 -18.10
N GLY A 219 -2.85 11.86 -18.67
CA GLY A 219 -3.69 12.30 -19.77
C GLY A 219 -3.28 13.69 -20.26
N THR A 220 -3.96 14.19 -21.29
CA THR A 220 -3.72 15.55 -21.79
C THR A 220 -4.06 16.54 -20.69
N THR A 221 -3.13 17.43 -20.36
CA THR A 221 -3.33 18.42 -19.31
C THR A 221 -2.64 19.74 -19.63
N ALA A 222 -3.26 20.83 -19.20
CA ALA A 222 -2.61 22.14 -19.21
C ALA A 222 -1.62 22.19 -18.04
N LEU A 223 -0.42 22.67 -18.30
CA LEU A 223 0.55 23.03 -17.27
C LEU A 223 0.60 24.55 -17.17
N GLU A 224 0.51 25.09 -15.96
CA GLU A 224 0.76 26.50 -15.68
C GLU A 224 1.81 26.63 -14.57
N ILE A 225 2.82 27.48 -14.77
CA ILE A 225 3.85 27.80 -13.77
C ILE A 225 3.97 29.30 -13.53
N PHE A 226 4.02 29.70 -12.26
CA PHE A 226 4.27 31.07 -11.85
C PHE A 226 5.79 31.28 -11.66
N ALA A 227 6.51 31.47 -12.78
CA ALA A 227 7.96 31.58 -12.81
C ALA A 227 8.47 33.04 -12.75
N PRO A 228 9.76 33.27 -12.41
CA PRO A 228 10.42 34.57 -12.56
C PRO A 228 10.27 35.15 -13.98
N ALA A 229 10.19 36.48 -14.09
CA ALA A 229 9.87 37.18 -15.34
C ALA A 229 10.88 36.95 -16.46
N LYS A 230 12.14 36.65 -16.10
CA LYS A 230 13.23 36.28 -17.02
C LYS A 230 13.03 34.92 -17.69
N VAL A 231 12.15 34.09 -17.16
CA VAL A 231 11.85 32.75 -17.69
C VAL A 231 10.78 32.87 -18.77
N ASP A 232 11.04 32.24 -19.91
CA ASP A 232 10.17 32.25 -21.09
C ASP A 232 9.96 30.86 -21.72
N LYS A 233 10.64 29.83 -21.21
CA LYS A 233 10.61 28.46 -21.74
C LYS A 233 10.36 27.43 -20.65
N ILE A 234 9.60 26.39 -20.98
CA ILE A 234 9.39 25.22 -20.14
C ILE A 234 10.03 23.99 -20.78
N VAL A 235 10.76 23.24 -19.96
CA VAL A 235 11.25 21.89 -20.27
C VAL A 235 10.58 20.93 -19.30
N TRP A 236 9.75 20.03 -19.82
CA TRP A 236 9.05 18.99 -19.07
C TRP A 236 9.72 17.64 -19.29
N ASN A 237 10.15 16.97 -18.21
CA ASN A 237 10.82 15.65 -18.28
C ASN A 237 11.97 15.61 -19.30
N GLY A 238 12.76 16.69 -19.38
CA GLY A 238 13.87 16.84 -20.32
C GLY A 238 13.50 17.24 -21.74
N LYS A 239 12.20 17.38 -22.07
CA LYS A 239 11.71 17.79 -23.40
C LYS A 239 11.21 19.22 -23.38
N ALA A 240 11.65 20.05 -24.33
CA ALA A 240 11.09 21.39 -24.50
C ALA A 240 9.61 21.30 -24.93
N VAL A 241 8.75 22.12 -24.33
CA VAL A 241 7.33 22.18 -24.67
C VAL A 241 6.96 23.57 -25.19
N ALA A 242 5.98 23.63 -26.09
CA ALA A 242 5.46 24.89 -26.60
C ALA A 242 4.93 25.74 -25.44
N THR A 243 5.62 26.84 -25.17
CA THR A 243 5.39 27.69 -24.00
C THR A 243 4.73 28.99 -24.44
N GLN A 244 3.68 29.40 -23.73
CA GLN A 244 3.00 30.68 -23.92
C GLN A 244 3.02 31.47 -22.61
N LYS A 245 3.00 32.79 -22.71
CA LYS A 245 2.91 33.68 -21.53
C LYS A 245 1.49 34.19 -21.39
N THR A 246 0.92 34.11 -20.20
CA THR A 246 -0.40 34.65 -19.90
C THR A 246 -0.35 36.17 -19.79
N SER A 247 -1.53 36.82 -19.82
CA SER A 247 -1.65 38.28 -19.60
C SER A 247 -1.15 38.73 -18.23
N TYR A 248 -1.05 37.82 -17.26
CA TYR A 248 -0.54 38.06 -15.92
C TYR A 248 0.85 37.42 -15.69
N GLY A 249 1.52 37.01 -16.77
CA GLY A 249 2.95 36.70 -16.77
C GLY A 249 3.34 35.30 -16.30
N SER A 250 2.39 34.43 -15.93
CA SER A 250 2.68 32.99 -15.79
C SER A 250 2.99 32.37 -17.16
N LEU A 251 3.62 31.20 -17.15
CA LEU A 251 3.89 30.44 -18.36
C LEU A 251 2.96 29.24 -18.42
N THR A 252 2.41 28.96 -19.61
CA THR A 252 1.55 27.82 -19.87
C THR A 252 2.10 26.93 -20.97
N ALA A 253 1.80 25.64 -20.87
CA ALA A 253 2.05 24.66 -21.92
C ALA A 253 0.94 23.60 -21.90
N THR A 254 0.77 22.86 -23.01
CA THR A 254 -0.09 21.68 -23.04
C THR A 254 0.77 20.44 -23.07
N LEU A 255 0.62 19.58 -22.06
CA LEU A 255 1.25 18.26 -22.03
C LEU A 255 0.29 17.27 -22.70
N ALA A 256 0.82 16.53 -23.68
CA ALA A 256 0.04 15.53 -24.39
C ALA A 256 -0.29 14.34 -23.48
N LYS A 257 -1.37 13.63 -23.80
CA LYS A 257 -1.63 12.32 -23.19
C LYS A 257 -0.45 11.37 -23.42
N PRO A 258 -0.14 10.47 -22.47
CA PRO A 258 0.88 9.46 -22.68
C PRO A 258 0.59 8.61 -23.93
N GLY A 259 1.62 8.28 -24.70
CA GLY A 259 1.52 7.40 -25.87
C GLY A 259 1.24 5.92 -25.54
N LEU A 260 1.56 5.47 -24.32
CA LEU A 260 1.22 4.16 -23.80
C LEU A 260 0.11 4.30 -22.75
N ASP A 261 -0.97 3.52 -22.90
CA ASP A 261 -2.05 3.44 -21.92
C ASP A 261 -2.13 2.05 -21.25
N THR A 262 -2.93 1.96 -20.20
CA THR A 262 -3.19 0.74 -19.43
C THR A 262 -3.63 -0.43 -20.31
N ALA A 263 -4.57 -0.21 -21.25
CA ALA A 263 -5.12 -1.27 -22.08
C ALA A 263 -4.08 -1.84 -23.06
N THR A 264 -3.23 -0.99 -23.61
CA THR A 264 -2.14 -1.37 -24.51
C THR A 264 -1.07 -2.13 -23.75
N PHE A 265 -0.64 -1.62 -22.58
CA PHE A 265 0.37 -2.31 -21.77
C PHE A 265 -0.14 -3.65 -21.25
N GLN A 266 -1.39 -3.73 -20.79
CA GLN A 266 -2.04 -4.96 -20.33
C GLN A 266 -1.98 -6.09 -21.37
N LYS A 267 -2.19 -5.78 -22.66
CA LYS A 267 -2.14 -6.78 -23.74
C LYS A 267 -0.72 -7.31 -24.00
N SER A 268 0.31 -6.58 -23.59
CA SER A 268 1.70 -7.01 -23.73
C SER A 268 2.14 -8.01 -22.66
N LEU A 269 1.40 -8.09 -21.54
CA LEU A 269 1.76 -8.93 -20.40
C LEU A 269 1.18 -10.34 -20.57
N THR A 270 2.01 -11.35 -20.37
CA THR A 270 1.61 -12.76 -20.52
C THR A 270 2.14 -13.64 -19.38
N LEU A 271 1.36 -14.64 -18.99
CA LEU A 271 1.73 -15.72 -18.06
C LEU A 271 1.39 -17.06 -18.72
N SER A 272 2.33 -17.61 -19.48
CA SER A 272 2.15 -18.85 -20.25
C SER A 272 3.24 -19.87 -19.90
N ASN A 273 3.34 -21.00 -20.60
CA ASN A 273 4.48 -21.94 -20.50
C ASN A 273 4.80 -22.47 -19.08
N TRP A 274 3.78 -22.62 -18.25
CA TRP A 274 3.93 -23.08 -16.87
C TRP A 274 4.50 -24.50 -16.79
N LYS A 275 5.43 -24.66 -15.85
CA LYS A 275 6.01 -25.91 -15.39
C LYS A 275 5.46 -26.27 -14.02
N TYR A 276 5.38 -27.57 -13.75
CA TYR A 276 4.82 -28.12 -12.51
C TYR A 276 5.67 -29.25 -11.95
N SER A 277 5.81 -29.26 -10.63
CA SER A 277 6.32 -30.39 -9.87
C SER A 277 5.48 -30.61 -8.61
N ASP A 278 5.34 -31.88 -8.20
CA ASP A 278 4.84 -32.21 -6.86
C ASP A 278 5.82 -31.65 -5.82
N ALA A 279 5.28 -31.01 -4.79
CA ALA A 279 6.04 -30.26 -3.78
C ALA A 279 5.73 -30.75 -2.36
N LEU A 280 5.25 -32.00 -2.23
CA LEU A 280 5.07 -32.70 -0.96
C LEU A 280 5.60 -34.14 -1.02
N PRO A 281 6.89 -34.38 -1.33
CA PRO A 281 7.47 -35.71 -1.23
C PRO A 281 7.36 -36.27 0.21
N GLU A 282 7.30 -35.40 1.21
CA GLU A 282 7.25 -35.73 2.63
C GLU A 282 5.95 -36.39 3.09
N ARG A 283 4.93 -36.52 2.25
CA ARG A 283 3.79 -37.38 2.63
C ARG A 283 4.18 -38.87 2.61
N SER A 284 5.15 -39.26 1.78
CA SER A 284 5.54 -40.66 1.64
C SER A 284 6.24 -41.19 2.89
N ALA A 285 5.91 -42.41 3.30
CA ALA A 285 6.65 -43.10 4.35
C ALA A 285 8.13 -43.35 3.96
N LYS A 286 8.43 -43.45 2.66
CA LYS A 286 9.78 -43.72 2.15
C LYS A 286 10.66 -42.48 2.01
N TYR A 287 10.10 -41.28 2.22
CA TYR A 287 10.88 -40.06 2.16
C TYR A 287 11.91 -40.03 3.31
N ASP A 288 13.16 -39.78 2.94
CA ASP A 288 14.28 -39.70 3.86
C ASP A 288 14.36 -38.31 4.50
N ASP A 289 13.97 -38.22 5.77
CA ASP A 289 14.05 -37.01 6.58
C ASP A 289 15.21 -37.09 7.60
N SER A 290 16.24 -37.90 7.34
CA SER A 290 17.41 -38.05 8.22
C SER A 290 18.16 -36.74 8.49
N LYS A 291 18.04 -35.76 7.57
CA LYS A 291 18.62 -34.42 7.67
C LYS A 291 17.75 -33.42 8.41
N TRP A 292 16.53 -33.79 8.78
CA TRP A 292 15.61 -32.89 9.49
C TRP A 292 15.98 -32.77 10.95
N VAL A 293 15.51 -31.67 11.57
CA VAL A 293 15.69 -31.48 13.01
C VAL A 293 14.88 -32.55 13.74
N VAL A 294 15.52 -33.25 14.67
CA VAL A 294 14.84 -34.20 15.56
C VAL A 294 14.19 -33.42 16.69
N ALA A 295 12.88 -33.51 16.82
CA ALA A 295 12.16 -32.87 17.91
C ALA A 295 12.27 -33.73 19.17
N ASN A 296 13.21 -33.40 20.05
CA ASN A 296 13.53 -34.17 21.26
C ASN A 296 13.59 -33.32 22.54
N HIS A 297 13.19 -32.05 22.48
CA HIS A 297 13.15 -31.20 23.67
C HIS A 297 12.06 -31.70 24.62
N MET A 298 12.43 -31.99 25.87
CA MET A 298 11.48 -32.44 26.92
C MET A 298 10.99 -31.29 27.81
N SER A 299 11.42 -30.07 27.52
CA SER A 299 11.05 -28.84 28.22
C SER A 299 11.14 -27.66 27.25
N THR A 300 10.37 -26.60 27.51
CA THR A 300 10.40 -25.36 26.73
C THR A 300 10.41 -24.14 27.65
N ALA A 301 11.10 -23.08 27.23
CA ALA A 301 11.04 -21.76 27.87
C ALA A 301 9.72 -21.03 27.58
N ASN A 302 8.95 -21.45 26.57
CA ASN A 302 7.67 -20.84 26.24
C ASN A 302 6.71 -20.88 27.45
N PRO A 303 5.99 -19.79 27.78
CA PRO A 303 5.05 -19.77 28.90
C PRO A 303 3.86 -20.73 28.68
N THR A 304 3.46 -20.94 27.43
CA THR A 304 2.46 -21.95 27.06
C THR A 304 3.13 -23.31 27.06
N LYS A 305 2.70 -24.23 27.93
CA LYS A 305 3.28 -25.58 28.02
C LYS A 305 2.59 -26.54 27.05
N PRO A 306 3.34 -27.46 26.42
CA PRO A 306 2.73 -28.42 25.50
C PRO A 306 1.89 -29.44 26.26
N GLN A 307 0.86 -29.94 25.59
CA GLN A 307 -0.04 -30.98 26.10
C GLN A 307 0.63 -32.37 26.06
N THR A 308 1.62 -32.57 25.20
CA THR A 308 2.40 -33.81 25.05
C THR A 308 3.88 -33.51 24.86
N LEU A 309 4.75 -34.46 25.22
CA LEU A 309 6.19 -34.38 24.94
C LEU A 309 6.62 -35.38 23.86
N PRO A 310 7.70 -35.13 23.10
CA PRO A 310 8.57 -33.94 23.15
C PRO A 310 7.86 -32.66 22.69
N VAL A 311 8.44 -31.49 22.97
CA VAL A 311 7.95 -30.18 22.52
C VAL A 311 7.97 -30.14 20.98
N LEU A 312 6.87 -29.71 20.37
CA LEU A 312 6.71 -29.60 18.91
C LEU A 312 6.42 -28.15 18.47
N TYR A 313 7.01 -27.18 19.18
CA TYR A 313 6.95 -25.76 18.84
C TYR A 313 8.10 -25.46 17.87
N ALA A 314 7.78 -24.88 16.72
CA ALA A 314 8.74 -24.58 15.66
C ALA A 314 9.85 -23.62 16.16
N ASP A 315 9.48 -22.63 16.96
CA ASP A 315 10.43 -21.64 17.51
C ASP A 315 11.48 -22.27 18.43
N ASP A 316 11.14 -23.34 19.17
CA ASP A 316 12.09 -24.07 20.03
C ASP A 316 13.21 -24.75 19.21
N TYR A 317 13.04 -24.86 17.89
CA TYR A 317 14.00 -25.46 16.96
C TYR A 317 14.51 -24.47 15.90
N GLY A 318 14.32 -23.16 16.12
CA GLY A 318 14.85 -22.10 15.25
C GLY A 318 14.07 -21.87 13.96
N PHE A 319 12.77 -22.18 13.95
CA PHE A 319 11.88 -21.94 12.80
C PHE A 319 10.73 -20.99 13.19
N HIS A 320 10.73 -19.78 12.60
CA HIS A 320 9.89 -18.66 13.08
C HIS A 320 8.90 -18.13 12.03
N THR A 321 8.92 -18.67 10.82
CA THR A 321 8.15 -18.12 9.69
C THR A 321 7.69 -19.22 8.74
N GLY A 322 6.60 -18.93 8.03
CA GLY A 322 6.07 -19.75 6.95
C GLY A 322 5.69 -21.18 7.36
N VAL A 323 5.30 -21.97 6.38
CA VAL A 323 4.76 -23.32 6.61
C VAL A 323 5.76 -24.18 7.36
N GLN A 324 5.28 -24.99 8.30
CA GLN A 324 6.08 -25.97 9.05
C GLN A 324 5.61 -27.38 8.73
N ILE A 325 6.54 -28.33 8.65
CA ILE A 325 6.23 -29.74 8.40
C ILE A 325 6.75 -30.59 9.56
N PHE A 326 5.89 -31.44 10.11
CA PHE A 326 6.19 -32.37 11.19
C PHE A 326 6.00 -33.81 10.73
N ARG A 327 6.89 -34.72 11.12
CA ARG A 327 6.80 -36.15 10.83
C ARG A 327 6.89 -36.96 12.12
N GLY A 328 5.77 -37.58 12.51
CA GLY A 328 5.63 -38.40 13.71
C GLY A 328 5.66 -39.89 13.37
N ARG A 329 6.57 -40.63 14.00
CA ARG A 329 6.77 -42.07 13.77
C ARG A 329 6.15 -42.89 14.86
N PHE A 330 5.59 -44.04 14.50
CA PHE A 330 5.06 -45.00 15.47
C PHE A 330 4.99 -46.41 14.89
N THR A 331 4.91 -47.38 15.78
CA THR A 331 4.65 -48.80 15.44
C THR A 331 3.36 -49.26 16.12
N GLY A 332 2.75 -50.32 15.60
CA GLY A 332 1.55 -50.92 16.19
C GLY A 332 0.24 -50.44 15.57
N LYS A 333 -0.88 -50.88 16.15
CA LYS A 333 -2.23 -50.70 15.57
C LYS A 333 -2.92 -49.50 16.19
N ALA A 334 -2.83 -48.34 15.53
CA ALA A 334 -3.61 -47.15 15.83
C ALA A 334 -4.78 -47.03 14.84
N THR A 335 -5.89 -46.43 15.27
CA THR A 335 -7.08 -46.17 14.45
C THR A 335 -7.26 -44.69 14.12
N GLY A 336 -6.45 -43.81 14.69
CA GLY A 336 -6.46 -42.38 14.42
C GLY A 336 -5.38 -41.62 15.18
N ALA A 337 -5.36 -40.30 15.01
CA ALA A 337 -4.50 -39.38 15.76
C ALA A 337 -5.29 -38.17 16.24
N LYS A 338 -5.12 -37.80 17.51
CA LYS A 338 -5.60 -36.54 18.08
C LYS A 338 -4.48 -35.51 17.99
N LEU A 339 -4.75 -34.40 17.31
CA LEU A 339 -3.80 -33.34 17.04
C LEU A 339 -4.37 -32.01 17.52
N SER A 340 -3.58 -31.25 18.27
CA SER A 340 -3.86 -29.88 18.69
C SER A 340 -2.75 -28.98 18.17
N LEU A 341 -3.09 -27.99 17.33
CA LEU A 341 -2.13 -27.12 16.65
C LEU A 341 -2.46 -25.65 16.87
N GLN A 342 -1.44 -24.80 16.80
CA GLN A 342 -1.53 -23.35 16.83
C GLN A 342 -0.60 -22.75 15.77
N GLY A 343 -1.16 -21.96 14.85
CA GLY A 343 -0.41 -21.38 13.72
C GLY A 343 -0.64 -19.87 13.54
N GLY A 344 -1.36 -19.24 14.46
CA GLY A 344 -1.80 -17.85 14.36
C GLY A 344 -3.15 -17.71 13.66
N THR A 345 -3.71 -16.50 13.66
CA THR A 345 -5.02 -16.22 13.07
C THR A 345 -5.10 -16.69 11.61
N ALA A 346 -6.20 -17.35 11.24
CA ALA A 346 -6.47 -17.88 9.90
C ALA A 346 -5.51 -18.97 9.40
N PHE A 347 -4.71 -19.57 10.28
CA PHE A 347 -3.91 -20.74 9.92
C PHE A 347 -4.78 -21.94 9.55
N GLY A 348 -4.17 -22.92 8.92
CA GLY A 348 -4.78 -24.19 8.58
C GLY A 348 -3.71 -25.26 8.47
N TRP A 349 -4.11 -26.52 8.51
CA TRP A 349 -3.19 -27.63 8.46
C TRP A 349 -3.81 -28.86 7.81
N SER A 350 -2.97 -29.76 7.33
CA SER A 350 -3.35 -30.99 6.65
C SER A 350 -2.45 -32.13 7.13
N ALA A 351 -2.98 -33.35 7.16
CA ALA A 351 -2.23 -34.52 7.58
C ALA A 351 -2.37 -35.70 6.63
N TRP A 352 -1.28 -36.47 6.53
CA TRP A 352 -1.16 -37.68 5.74
C TRP A 352 -0.56 -38.80 6.58
N LEU A 353 -1.03 -40.04 6.40
CA LEU A 353 -0.44 -41.24 6.98
C LEU A 353 0.14 -42.10 5.87
N ASN A 354 1.45 -42.31 5.87
CA ASN A 354 2.18 -43.12 4.89
C ASN A 354 1.98 -42.72 3.41
N GLY A 355 1.44 -41.52 3.15
CA GLY A 355 1.13 -41.02 1.81
C GLY A 355 -0.36 -40.76 1.60
N ASP A 356 -1.21 -41.41 2.40
CA ASP A 356 -2.66 -41.31 2.30
C ASP A 356 -3.16 -40.09 3.08
N TYR A 357 -4.01 -39.28 2.45
CA TYR A 357 -4.62 -38.12 3.09
C TYR A 357 -5.65 -38.55 4.15
N ILE A 358 -5.50 -38.05 5.38
CA ILE A 358 -6.39 -38.42 6.50
C ILE A 358 -7.25 -37.27 7.02
N GLY A 359 -6.96 -36.01 6.62
CA GLY A 359 -7.80 -34.87 6.97
C GLY A 359 -7.06 -33.54 7.02
N SER A 360 -7.84 -32.46 7.10
CA SER A 360 -7.35 -31.09 7.21
C SER A 360 -8.23 -30.28 8.15
N PHE A 361 -7.64 -29.24 8.72
CA PHE A 361 -8.35 -28.07 9.20
C PHE A 361 -8.12 -26.91 8.22
N PRO A 362 -9.14 -26.51 7.44
CA PRO A 362 -9.01 -25.43 6.46
C PRO A 362 -8.76 -24.03 7.05
N GLY A 363 -9.02 -23.84 8.34
CA GLY A 363 -8.97 -22.52 9.01
C GLY A 363 -10.28 -21.74 8.95
N THR A 364 -10.39 -20.73 9.80
CA THR A 364 -11.45 -19.70 9.77
C THR A 364 -10.81 -18.33 9.97
N ALA A 365 -11.53 -17.24 9.70
CA ALA A 365 -11.01 -15.88 9.85
C ALA A 365 -10.53 -15.53 11.28
N SER A 366 -10.97 -16.25 12.31
CA SER A 366 -10.67 -15.98 13.72
C SER A 366 -9.91 -17.09 14.44
N ALA A 367 -9.77 -18.28 13.86
CA ALA A 367 -9.10 -19.39 14.53
C ALA A 367 -7.59 -19.16 14.61
N VAL A 368 -7.06 -19.16 15.84
CA VAL A 368 -5.61 -19.11 16.13
C VAL A 368 -5.02 -20.50 16.41
N SER A 369 -5.86 -21.41 16.93
CA SER A 369 -5.54 -22.80 17.24
C SER A 369 -6.70 -23.71 16.86
N ASN A 370 -6.45 -25.00 16.73
CA ASN A 370 -7.46 -25.99 16.43
C ASN A 370 -7.06 -27.37 16.98
N SER A 371 -8.06 -28.15 17.42
CA SER A 371 -7.85 -29.55 17.81
C SER A 371 -8.80 -30.47 17.06
N LEU A 372 -8.28 -31.53 16.44
CA LEU A 372 -9.05 -32.54 15.71
C LEU A 372 -8.56 -33.95 16.02
N THR A 373 -9.48 -34.90 16.00
CA THR A 373 -9.16 -36.33 15.95
C THR A 373 -9.38 -36.81 14.52
N LEU A 374 -8.30 -37.23 13.85
CA LEU A 374 -8.34 -37.75 12.48
C LEU A 374 -8.37 -39.27 12.50
N SER A 375 -9.29 -39.85 11.72
CA SER A 375 -9.41 -41.30 11.55
C SER A 375 -8.37 -41.80 10.54
N PHE A 376 -7.82 -42.99 10.79
CA PHE A 376 -6.97 -43.70 9.83
C PHE A 376 -7.76 -44.63 8.90
N ALA A 377 -9.09 -44.60 8.93
CA ALA A 377 -9.93 -45.46 8.10
C ALA A 377 -9.67 -45.32 6.59
N ASN A 378 -9.20 -44.15 6.14
CA ASN A 378 -8.88 -43.87 4.74
C ASN A 378 -7.39 -44.06 4.41
N ALA A 379 -6.61 -44.68 5.30
CA ALA A 379 -5.16 -44.84 5.14
C ALA A 379 -4.70 -46.26 5.41
N THR A 380 -3.62 -46.66 4.74
CA THR A 380 -3.04 -47.99 4.90
C THR A 380 -1.94 -47.97 5.96
N LEU A 381 -2.21 -48.64 7.09
CA LEU A 381 -1.18 -48.88 8.11
C LEU A 381 -0.28 -50.04 7.72
N MET A 382 1.02 -49.88 7.96
CA MET A 382 1.98 -50.97 7.95
C MET A 382 1.73 -51.85 9.17
N ALA A 383 1.22 -53.07 8.93
CA ALA A 383 0.89 -54.04 9.98
C ALA A 383 2.12 -54.50 10.77
N SER A 384 3.28 -54.55 10.10
CA SER A 384 4.62 -54.82 10.63
C SER A 384 5.58 -53.80 10.03
N GLY A 385 6.05 -52.83 10.83
CA GLY A 385 6.88 -51.72 10.35
C GLY A 385 6.53 -50.40 11.02
N GLU A 386 7.33 -49.38 10.72
CA GLU A 386 7.12 -48.01 11.16
C GLU A 386 6.09 -47.31 10.28
N ASN A 387 5.11 -46.66 10.89
CA ASN A 387 4.16 -45.77 10.25
C ASN A 387 4.60 -44.32 10.45
N VAL A 388 4.36 -43.47 9.46
CA VAL A 388 4.73 -42.05 9.50
C VAL A 388 3.51 -41.17 9.25
N LEU A 389 3.21 -40.34 10.24
CA LEU A 389 2.23 -39.26 10.17
C LEU A 389 2.94 -37.97 9.76
N THR A 390 2.63 -37.43 8.59
CA THR A 390 3.10 -36.11 8.13
C THR A 390 2.03 -35.07 8.39
N VAL A 391 2.38 -33.97 9.06
CA VAL A 391 1.50 -32.83 9.31
C VAL A 391 2.12 -31.58 8.71
N VAL A 392 1.41 -30.92 7.80
CA VAL A 392 1.80 -29.64 7.23
C VAL A 392 0.92 -28.56 7.85
N MET A 393 1.53 -27.55 8.46
CA MET A 393 0.84 -26.48 9.16
C MET A 393 1.24 -25.13 8.58
N ASP A 394 0.24 -24.34 8.18
CA ASP A 394 0.47 -22.95 7.82
C ASP A 394 0.83 -22.12 9.07
N HIS A 395 1.71 -21.13 8.87
CA HIS A 395 2.10 -20.16 9.88
C HIS A 395 1.73 -18.77 9.36
N SER A 396 0.80 -18.11 10.04
CA SER A 396 0.29 -16.79 9.62
C SER A 396 1.14 -15.60 10.10
N GLY A 397 2.28 -15.88 10.74
CA GLY A 397 3.10 -14.88 11.44
C GLY A 397 2.90 -14.97 12.95
N HIS A 398 3.74 -14.30 13.72
CA HIS A 398 3.59 -14.15 15.17
C HIS A 398 2.62 -13.02 15.52
N ASP A 399 1.92 -13.17 16.65
CA ASP A 399 1.00 -12.15 17.15
C ASP A 399 1.81 -10.94 17.69
N GLN A 400 1.12 -9.83 17.99
CA GLN A 400 1.77 -8.64 18.51
C GLN A 400 1.80 -8.63 20.05
N ARG A 401 2.73 -7.88 20.63
CA ARG A 401 2.80 -7.60 22.08
C ARG A 401 2.93 -8.88 22.92
N GLU A 402 2.12 -9.03 23.97
CA GLU A 402 2.17 -10.14 24.92
C GLU A 402 1.86 -11.49 24.24
N ASP A 403 0.98 -11.47 23.25
CA ASP A 403 0.60 -12.65 22.46
C ASP A 403 1.71 -13.11 21.51
N ALA A 404 2.78 -12.31 21.30
CA ALA A 404 3.93 -12.70 20.47
C ALA A 404 4.64 -13.95 20.99
N LEU A 405 4.40 -14.34 22.26
CA LEU A 405 4.94 -15.54 22.88
C LEU A 405 4.12 -16.80 22.55
N PHE A 406 2.98 -16.67 21.87
CA PHE A 406 2.16 -17.80 21.48
C PHE A 406 2.91 -18.74 20.54
N PRO A 407 3.03 -20.04 20.90
CA PRO A 407 3.82 -20.96 20.13
C PRO A 407 3.23 -21.19 18.75
N ARG A 408 4.08 -21.61 17.82
CA ARG A 408 3.69 -22.06 16.49
C ARG A 408 4.06 -23.53 16.35
N GLY A 409 3.10 -24.40 16.05
CA GLY A 409 3.34 -25.83 15.88
C GLY A 409 2.26 -26.70 16.52
N ILE A 410 2.66 -27.90 16.94
CA ILE A 410 1.76 -28.88 17.55
C ILE A 410 1.79 -28.70 19.07
N LEU A 411 0.65 -28.28 19.64
CA LEU A 411 0.43 -28.20 21.09
C LEU A 411 0.33 -29.59 21.72
N GLY A 412 -0.25 -30.56 21.01
CA GLY A 412 -0.43 -31.93 21.50
C GLY A 412 -0.65 -32.93 20.38
N ALA A 413 -0.01 -34.10 20.48
CA ALA A 413 -0.21 -35.22 19.56
C ALA A 413 -0.25 -36.57 20.28
N SER A 414 -1.34 -37.31 20.08
CA SER A 414 -1.51 -38.67 20.63
C SER A 414 -2.20 -39.59 19.64
N LEU A 415 -1.85 -40.87 19.63
CA LEU A 415 -2.53 -41.86 18.81
C LEU A 415 -3.80 -42.36 19.51
N VAL A 416 -4.83 -42.62 18.71
CA VAL A 416 -6.01 -43.37 19.15
C VAL A 416 -5.72 -44.84 18.91
N SER A 417 -5.58 -45.63 19.97
CA SER A 417 -5.23 -47.04 19.89
C SER A 417 -5.79 -47.81 21.08
N THR A 418 -6.21 -49.05 20.85
CA THR A 418 -6.56 -50.01 21.92
C THR A 418 -5.34 -50.73 22.49
N THR A 419 -4.17 -50.56 21.86
CA THR A 419 -2.90 -51.20 22.25
C THR A 419 -1.88 -50.22 22.84
N ASN A 420 -2.32 -49.02 23.25
CA ASN A 420 -1.44 -47.95 23.78
C ASN A 420 -0.27 -47.59 22.85
N ALA A 421 -0.47 -47.62 21.53
CA ALA A 421 0.54 -47.14 20.59
C ALA A 421 0.85 -45.66 20.86
N VAL A 422 2.14 -45.30 20.81
CA VAL A 422 2.62 -43.93 21.01
C VAL A 422 3.57 -43.53 19.89
N PHE A 423 3.76 -42.23 19.69
CA PHE A 423 4.80 -41.73 18.80
C PHE A 423 6.18 -42.01 19.41
N SER A 424 7.06 -42.64 18.64
CA SER A 424 8.43 -43.00 19.04
C SER A 424 9.44 -41.90 18.72
N LYS A 425 9.19 -41.10 17.67
CA LYS A 425 10.09 -40.04 17.23
C LYS A 425 9.31 -38.97 16.45
N TRP A 426 9.71 -37.72 16.64
CA TRP A 426 9.28 -36.60 15.80
C TRP A 426 10.49 -35.97 15.10
N THR A 427 10.30 -35.61 13.84
CA THR A 427 11.18 -34.72 13.08
C THR A 427 10.38 -33.52 12.59
N LEU A 428 11.04 -32.37 12.43
CA LEU A 428 10.42 -31.19 11.85
C LEU A 428 11.35 -30.47 10.87
N ALA A 429 10.76 -29.80 9.90
CA ALA A 429 11.43 -28.86 9.02
C ALA A 429 10.64 -27.56 8.92
N GLY A 430 11.37 -26.46 9.02
CA GLY A 430 10.94 -25.13 8.61
C GLY A 430 11.79 -24.60 7.47
N ASN A 431 12.01 -23.28 7.44
CA ASN A 431 12.77 -22.62 6.39
C ASN A 431 14.21 -23.19 6.28
N ALA A 432 14.76 -23.20 5.07
CA ALA A 432 16.09 -23.73 4.85
C ALA A 432 17.14 -22.96 5.68
N GLY A 433 17.94 -23.71 6.43
CA GLY A 433 18.97 -23.17 7.32
C GLY A 433 18.47 -22.63 8.66
N GLY A 434 17.15 -22.62 8.93
CA GLY A 434 16.59 -22.06 10.17
C GLY A 434 17.07 -20.62 10.39
N GLU A 435 17.76 -20.38 11.51
CA GLU A 435 18.31 -19.08 11.90
C GLU A 435 19.57 -18.65 11.10
N SER A 436 20.12 -19.50 10.22
CA SER A 436 21.39 -19.25 9.52
C SER A 436 21.33 -18.13 8.46
N ASN A 437 20.15 -17.52 8.22
CA ASN A 437 19.91 -16.43 7.26
C ASN A 437 20.60 -16.62 5.89
N ILE A 438 20.28 -17.72 5.20
CA ILE A 438 20.95 -18.12 3.95
C ILE A 438 20.57 -17.25 2.73
N ASP A 439 19.58 -16.37 2.87
CA ASP A 439 19.19 -15.37 1.88
C ASP A 439 19.07 -13.99 2.56
N PRO A 440 20.21 -13.33 2.86
CA PRO A 440 20.20 -12.08 3.60
C PRO A 440 19.60 -10.90 2.83
N VAL A 441 19.46 -11.00 1.51
CA VAL A 441 18.88 -9.93 0.67
C VAL A 441 17.36 -9.92 0.80
N ARG A 442 16.71 -11.09 0.79
CA ARG A 442 15.26 -11.21 1.03
C ARG A 442 14.91 -11.21 2.51
N GLY A 443 15.86 -11.62 3.36
CA GLY A 443 15.77 -11.58 4.81
C GLY A 443 15.12 -12.81 5.42
N VAL A 444 15.15 -12.87 6.75
CA VAL A 444 14.83 -14.07 7.55
C VAL A 444 13.36 -14.50 7.51
N ILE A 445 12.45 -13.66 7.02
CA ILE A 445 11.01 -13.95 6.95
C ILE A 445 10.55 -14.36 5.54
N ALA A 446 11.45 -14.40 4.56
CA ALA A 446 11.10 -14.54 3.15
C ALA A 446 10.58 -15.93 2.76
N GLU A 447 10.98 -16.97 3.49
CA GLU A 447 10.73 -18.37 3.15
C GLU A 447 10.15 -19.13 4.34
N GLY A 448 9.21 -20.04 4.05
CA GLY A 448 8.79 -21.10 4.95
C GLY A 448 9.48 -22.43 4.67
N GLY A 449 8.94 -23.50 5.27
CA GLY A 449 9.47 -24.84 5.21
C GLY A 449 8.89 -25.73 4.12
N LEU A 450 8.18 -25.22 3.12
CA LEU A 450 7.75 -26.05 1.99
C LEU A 450 8.94 -26.61 1.22
N TYR A 451 8.81 -27.81 0.63
CA TYR A 451 9.88 -28.45 -0.15
C TYR A 451 10.43 -27.51 -1.25
N ALA A 452 9.52 -26.85 -1.97
CA ALA A 452 9.86 -25.88 -3.01
C ALA A 452 10.65 -24.68 -2.46
N GLU A 453 10.28 -24.18 -1.27
CA GLU A 453 10.99 -23.10 -0.61
C GLU A 453 12.36 -23.58 -0.16
N ARG A 454 12.47 -24.69 0.59
CA ARG A 454 13.76 -25.21 1.08
C ARG A 454 14.75 -25.46 -0.05
N LEU A 455 14.29 -25.98 -1.18
CA LEU A 455 15.10 -26.20 -2.37
C LEU A 455 15.29 -24.98 -3.27
N GLY A 456 14.63 -23.86 -3.01
CA GLY A 456 14.80 -22.61 -3.75
C GLY A 456 14.16 -22.63 -5.14
N TRP A 457 13.10 -23.40 -5.36
CA TRP A 457 12.41 -23.49 -6.66
C TRP A 457 11.79 -22.15 -7.09
N HIS A 458 11.45 -21.30 -6.13
CA HIS A 458 10.94 -19.95 -6.34
C HIS A 458 12.01 -18.95 -6.82
N LEU A 459 13.30 -19.31 -6.76
CA LEU A 459 14.41 -18.41 -7.06
C LEU A 459 14.70 -18.32 -8.57
N PRO A 460 15.17 -17.14 -9.05
CA PRO A 460 15.74 -17.02 -10.39
C PRO A 460 16.90 -18.00 -10.62
N GLY A 461 16.99 -18.59 -11.81
CA GLY A 461 18.09 -19.51 -12.17
C GLY A 461 17.93 -20.97 -11.73
N PHE A 462 16.87 -21.34 -10.99
CA PHE A 462 16.52 -22.75 -10.79
C PHE A 462 16.18 -23.43 -12.13
N ASP A 463 16.65 -24.66 -12.33
CA ASP A 463 16.40 -25.46 -13.53
C ASP A 463 15.14 -26.32 -13.39
N ASP A 464 14.06 -25.91 -14.06
CA ASP A 464 12.78 -26.61 -14.17
C ASP A 464 12.59 -27.28 -15.53
N SER A 465 13.65 -27.44 -16.34
CA SER A 465 13.55 -28.02 -17.69
C SER A 465 12.96 -29.42 -17.72
N LYS A 466 13.18 -30.20 -16.65
CA LYS A 466 12.68 -31.58 -16.48
C LYS A 466 11.25 -31.64 -15.92
N TRP A 467 10.64 -30.51 -15.57
CA TRP A 467 9.30 -30.48 -15.02
C TRP A 467 8.25 -30.65 -16.11
N VAL A 468 7.11 -31.21 -15.71
CA VAL A 468 5.98 -31.41 -16.63
C VAL A 468 5.32 -30.07 -16.93
N SER A 469 4.84 -29.90 -18.15
CA SER A 469 4.08 -28.70 -18.52
C SER A 469 2.66 -28.81 -17.95
N ARG A 470 2.30 -27.92 -17.03
CA ARG A 470 0.97 -27.83 -16.42
C ARG A 470 0.78 -26.44 -15.80
N SER A 471 -0.36 -25.80 -16.03
CA SER A 471 -0.67 -24.49 -15.46
C SER A 471 -1.39 -24.59 -14.10
N PRO A 472 -1.31 -23.55 -13.26
CA PRO A 472 -2.11 -23.45 -12.04
C PRO A 472 -3.63 -23.61 -12.26
N SER A 473 -4.12 -23.25 -13.45
CA SER A 473 -5.52 -23.40 -13.86
C SER A 473 -5.93 -24.86 -14.11
N GLN A 474 -4.97 -25.72 -14.43
CA GLN A 474 -5.15 -27.17 -14.44
C GLN A 474 -5.01 -27.76 -13.03
N GLY A 475 -4.27 -27.08 -12.15
CA GLY A 475 -4.27 -27.33 -10.72
C GLY A 475 -3.53 -28.59 -10.27
N VAL A 476 -3.86 -29.01 -9.05
CA VAL A 476 -3.37 -30.24 -8.42
C VAL A 476 -4.52 -31.20 -8.17
N GLU A 477 -4.22 -32.50 -8.19
CA GLU A 477 -5.17 -33.57 -7.92
C GLU A 477 -4.99 -34.08 -6.49
N GLY A 478 -6.09 -34.29 -5.78
CA GLY A 478 -6.06 -34.75 -4.39
C GLY A 478 -5.57 -33.70 -3.39
N ALA A 479 -5.51 -34.10 -2.12
CA ALA A 479 -4.93 -33.29 -1.07
C ALA A 479 -3.41 -33.38 -1.17
N THR A 480 -2.81 -32.37 -1.81
CA THR A 480 -1.37 -32.29 -2.07
C THR A 480 -0.91 -30.84 -2.09
N ILE A 481 0.40 -30.66 -2.17
CA ILE A 481 1.05 -29.39 -2.45
C ILE A 481 1.83 -29.54 -3.74
N GLY A 482 1.60 -28.63 -4.67
CA GLY A 482 2.31 -28.56 -5.94
C GLY A 482 2.90 -27.18 -6.16
N PHE A 483 4.01 -27.13 -6.89
CA PHE A 483 4.66 -25.88 -7.24
C PHE A 483 4.65 -25.67 -8.74
N PHE A 484 4.22 -24.49 -9.15
CA PHE A 484 4.17 -24.05 -10.53
C PHE A 484 5.19 -22.95 -10.76
N ARG A 485 5.86 -22.98 -11.90
CA ARG A 485 6.87 -22.00 -12.27
C ARG A 485 6.70 -21.56 -13.72
N THR A 486 6.89 -20.28 -13.97
CA THR A 486 7.01 -19.74 -15.33
C THR A 486 7.92 -18.52 -15.35
N THR A 487 8.21 -18.03 -16.56
CA THR A 487 8.89 -16.77 -16.81
C THR A 487 8.00 -15.83 -17.62
N SER A 488 8.00 -14.55 -17.26
CA SER A 488 7.22 -13.48 -17.91
C SER A 488 8.15 -12.35 -18.33
N GLU A 489 8.14 -12.01 -19.62
CA GLU A 489 8.92 -10.88 -20.16
C GLU A 489 8.09 -9.60 -20.09
N ILE A 490 8.65 -8.56 -19.47
CA ILE A 490 8.04 -7.23 -19.40
C ILE A 490 8.96 -6.22 -20.06
N ASN A 491 8.41 -5.39 -20.95
CA ASN A 491 9.17 -4.37 -21.67
C ASN A 491 8.46 -3.01 -21.59
N LEU A 492 8.49 -2.39 -20.40
CA LEU A 492 7.98 -1.04 -20.20
C LEU A 492 8.90 -0.03 -20.92
N PRO A 493 8.38 0.82 -21.82
CA PRO A 493 9.18 1.87 -22.45
C PRO A 493 9.81 2.82 -21.44
N LYS A 494 10.98 3.39 -21.76
CA LYS A 494 11.60 4.43 -20.92
C LYS A 494 10.70 5.67 -20.83
N GLY A 495 10.76 6.35 -19.69
CA GLY A 495 9.92 7.52 -19.41
C GLY A 495 8.49 7.16 -19.04
N TYR A 496 8.22 5.91 -18.68
CA TYR A 496 6.95 5.46 -18.15
C TYR A 496 7.11 4.82 -16.78
N ASP A 497 6.08 5.01 -15.97
CA ASP A 497 5.80 4.22 -14.77
C ASP A 497 4.51 3.43 -14.98
N ALA A 498 4.48 2.18 -14.52
CA ALA A 498 3.30 1.34 -14.58
C ALA A 498 3.15 0.54 -13.28
N ALA A 499 1.98 0.66 -12.65
CA ALA A 499 1.63 -0.08 -11.47
C ALA A 499 1.06 -1.45 -11.87
N LEU A 500 1.71 -2.53 -11.40
CA LEU A 500 1.36 -3.91 -11.73
C LEU A 500 0.89 -4.68 -10.50
N GLU A 501 -0.05 -5.59 -10.74
CA GLU A 501 -0.47 -6.59 -9.76
C GLU A 501 -0.75 -7.93 -10.44
N ILE A 502 -0.76 -9.01 -9.68
CA ILE A 502 -1.27 -10.32 -10.13
C ILE A 502 -2.62 -10.57 -9.47
N ILE A 503 -3.61 -10.90 -10.28
CA ILE A 503 -4.94 -11.31 -9.83
C ILE A 503 -5.00 -12.82 -9.76
N LEU A 504 -5.44 -13.35 -8.62
CA LEU A 504 -5.68 -14.76 -8.37
C LEU A 504 -7.18 -15.04 -8.29
N THR A 505 -7.65 -16.05 -9.03
CA THR A 505 -9.05 -16.48 -9.01
C THR A 505 -9.14 -17.98 -8.80
N ALA A 506 -9.96 -18.43 -7.85
CA ALA A 506 -10.28 -19.84 -7.66
C ALA A 506 -11.78 -20.09 -7.89
N PRO A 507 -12.18 -21.30 -8.32
CA PRO A 507 -13.59 -21.67 -8.37
C PRO A 507 -14.29 -21.45 -7.01
N PRO A 508 -15.57 -21.02 -6.98
CA PRO A 508 -16.33 -20.91 -5.74
C PRO A 508 -16.32 -22.21 -4.94
N GLY A 509 -16.16 -22.12 -3.62
CA GLY A 509 -16.08 -23.26 -2.72
C GLY A 509 -14.72 -23.99 -2.71
N SER A 510 -13.71 -23.49 -3.43
CA SER A 510 -12.36 -24.03 -3.36
C SER A 510 -11.78 -23.92 -1.95
N VAL A 511 -11.19 -25.00 -1.46
CA VAL A 511 -10.54 -25.06 -0.14
C VAL A 511 -9.05 -25.30 -0.36
N LEU A 512 -8.29 -24.21 -0.37
CA LEU A 512 -6.88 -24.21 -0.72
C LEU A 512 -6.10 -23.15 0.05
N ARG A 513 -4.78 -23.25 0.01
CA ARG A 513 -3.84 -22.18 0.36
C ARG A 513 -2.84 -22.04 -0.77
N ALA A 514 -2.47 -20.82 -1.12
CA ALA A 514 -1.47 -20.59 -2.14
C ALA A 514 -0.49 -19.49 -1.74
N GLN A 515 0.72 -19.57 -2.29
CA GLN A 515 1.74 -18.53 -2.13
C GLN A 515 2.24 -18.10 -3.51
N LEU A 516 2.27 -16.78 -3.76
CA LEU A 516 2.77 -16.17 -4.99
C LEU A 516 4.20 -15.68 -4.78
N TYR A 517 5.10 -16.04 -5.68
CA TYR A 517 6.49 -15.58 -5.68
C TYR A 517 6.80 -14.85 -6.98
N VAL A 518 7.49 -13.71 -6.89
CA VAL A 518 8.01 -12.95 -8.03
C VAL A 518 9.50 -12.71 -7.81
N ASN A 519 10.33 -13.23 -8.72
CA ASN A 519 11.80 -13.17 -8.62
C ASN A 519 12.34 -13.63 -7.25
N GLY A 520 11.72 -14.67 -6.67
CA GLY A 520 12.06 -15.24 -5.37
C GLY A 520 11.45 -14.54 -4.15
N TYR A 521 10.75 -13.41 -4.32
CA TYR A 521 10.05 -12.77 -3.20
C TYR A 521 8.62 -13.28 -3.08
N GLN A 522 8.24 -13.78 -1.90
CA GLN A 522 6.86 -14.13 -1.60
C GLN A 522 6.02 -12.86 -1.43
N TYR A 523 5.06 -12.63 -2.32
CA TYR A 523 4.29 -11.38 -2.45
C TYR A 523 2.77 -11.56 -2.29
N GLY A 524 2.33 -12.75 -1.89
CA GLY A 524 0.92 -13.00 -1.63
C GLY A 524 0.66 -14.36 -1.02
N LYS A 525 -0.15 -14.39 0.05
CA LYS A 525 -0.83 -15.59 0.54
C LYS A 525 -2.30 -15.51 0.16
N PHE A 526 -2.81 -16.56 -0.48
CA PHE A 526 -4.18 -16.61 -0.99
C PHE A 526 -4.96 -17.77 -0.39
N VAL A 527 -6.05 -17.45 0.30
CA VAL A 527 -6.90 -18.39 1.05
C VAL A 527 -8.36 -18.02 0.79
N PRO A 528 -8.94 -18.39 -0.37
CA PRO A 528 -10.21 -17.85 -0.88
C PRO A 528 -11.43 -18.20 -0.02
N GLN A 529 -11.34 -19.25 0.80
CA GLN A 529 -12.37 -19.63 1.76
C GLN A 529 -12.35 -18.81 3.06
N ILE A 530 -11.34 -17.95 3.27
CA ILE A 530 -11.20 -17.10 4.48
C ILE A 530 -11.15 -15.62 4.12
N GLY A 531 -10.30 -15.24 3.17
CA GLY A 531 -9.98 -13.83 2.88
C GLY A 531 -10.40 -13.40 1.49
N ASN A 532 -10.50 -12.07 1.31
CA ASN A 532 -11.02 -11.44 0.10
C ASN A 532 -9.92 -10.83 -0.76
N GLN A 533 -8.66 -10.93 -0.33
CA GLN A 533 -7.53 -10.39 -1.09
C GLN A 533 -7.23 -11.30 -2.28
N ILE A 534 -7.59 -10.81 -3.47
CA ILE A 534 -7.36 -11.49 -4.75
C ILE A 534 -6.31 -10.80 -5.62
N ALA A 535 -5.95 -9.57 -5.27
CA ALA A 535 -5.07 -8.70 -6.04
C ALA A 535 -3.79 -8.40 -5.25
N PHE A 536 -2.64 -8.69 -5.86
CA PHE A 536 -1.34 -8.61 -5.21
C PHE A 536 -0.42 -7.66 -5.99
N PRO A 537 -0.31 -6.38 -5.57
CA PRO A 537 0.53 -5.39 -6.22
C PRO A 537 2.02 -5.72 -6.02
N ILE A 538 2.80 -5.60 -7.08
CA ILE A 538 4.22 -5.93 -7.09
C ILE A 538 5.00 -4.70 -7.58
N PRO A 539 5.82 -4.08 -6.72
CA PRO A 539 6.50 -2.83 -7.06
C PRO A 539 7.70 -3.08 -7.99
N PRO A 540 8.05 -2.09 -8.83
CA PRO A 540 9.31 -2.12 -9.57
C PRO A 540 10.51 -2.33 -8.65
N GLY A 541 11.47 -3.11 -9.14
CA GLY A 541 12.61 -3.59 -8.36
C GLY A 541 12.44 -5.02 -7.86
N ILE A 542 11.23 -5.40 -7.46
CA ILE A 542 10.85 -6.82 -7.31
C ILE A 542 10.47 -7.38 -8.67
N VAL A 543 9.58 -6.68 -9.38
CA VAL A 543 9.35 -6.93 -10.81
C VAL A 543 10.38 -6.15 -11.63
N ASN A 544 10.99 -6.83 -12.58
CA ASN A 544 11.84 -6.25 -13.61
C ASN A 544 10.93 -5.65 -14.68
N MET A 545 10.74 -4.32 -14.67
CA MET A 545 9.88 -3.63 -15.63
C MET A 545 10.45 -3.63 -17.06
N ARG A 546 11.72 -4.00 -17.24
CA ARG A 546 12.41 -4.14 -18.52
C ARG A 546 13.29 -5.39 -18.52
N GLY A 547 12.65 -6.56 -18.54
CA GLY A 547 13.31 -7.84 -18.63
C GLY A 547 12.47 -9.01 -18.14
N SER A 548 13.19 -10.08 -17.84
CA SER A 548 12.65 -11.37 -17.46
C SER A 548 12.24 -11.41 -15.99
N ASN A 549 11.10 -12.05 -15.70
CA ASN A 549 10.56 -12.23 -14.37
C ASN A 549 10.19 -13.68 -14.11
N VAL A 550 10.77 -14.30 -13.08
CA VAL A 550 10.38 -15.65 -12.64
C VAL A 550 9.16 -15.54 -11.74
N ILE A 551 8.09 -16.25 -12.10
CA ILE A 551 6.86 -16.34 -11.32
C ILE A 551 6.76 -17.75 -10.76
N GLY A 552 6.77 -17.86 -9.43
CA GLY A 552 6.53 -19.09 -8.69
C GLY A 552 5.15 -19.06 -8.07
N PHE A 553 4.48 -20.22 -8.02
CA PHE A 553 3.17 -20.34 -7.41
C PHE A 553 3.04 -21.67 -6.69
N ASN A 554 2.98 -21.62 -5.36
CA ASN A 554 2.68 -22.78 -4.55
C ASN A 554 1.16 -22.95 -4.42
N LEU A 555 0.65 -24.16 -4.64
CA LEU A 555 -0.76 -24.50 -4.49
C LEU A 555 -0.92 -25.71 -3.56
N TRP A 556 -1.51 -25.46 -2.40
CA TRP A 556 -1.88 -26.47 -1.41
C TRP A 556 -3.38 -26.71 -1.45
N SER A 557 -3.81 -27.87 -1.96
CA SER A 557 -5.20 -28.32 -1.79
C SER A 557 -5.38 -28.97 -0.43
N GLN A 558 -6.36 -28.48 0.34
CA GLN A 558 -6.69 -29.04 1.66
C GLN A 558 -7.84 -30.05 1.59
N THR A 559 -8.16 -30.59 0.41
CA THR A 559 -9.23 -31.58 0.21
C THR A 559 -8.84 -32.64 -0.81
N ALA A 560 -9.49 -33.81 -0.75
CA ALA A 560 -9.27 -34.88 -1.72
C ALA A 560 -9.74 -34.53 -3.15
N ALA A 561 -10.47 -33.43 -3.35
CA ALA A 561 -10.94 -32.99 -4.65
C ALA A 561 -9.86 -32.31 -5.51
N GLY A 562 -8.71 -31.95 -4.93
CA GLY A 562 -7.71 -31.13 -5.61
C GLY A 562 -8.05 -29.64 -5.52
N ALA A 563 -7.30 -28.81 -6.25
CA ALA A 563 -7.52 -27.36 -6.31
C ALA A 563 -6.93 -26.79 -7.60
N LYS A 564 -7.49 -25.68 -8.09
CA LYS A 564 -6.99 -24.94 -9.25
C LYS A 564 -7.15 -23.44 -9.05
N VAL A 565 -6.25 -22.67 -9.62
CA VAL A 565 -6.22 -21.20 -9.53
C VAL A 565 -5.82 -20.60 -10.87
N ASP A 566 -6.54 -19.59 -11.33
CA ASP A 566 -6.16 -18.77 -12.47
C ASP A 566 -5.32 -17.58 -12.00
N LEU A 567 -4.27 -17.25 -12.76
CA LEU A 567 -3.38 -16.12 -12.51
C LEU A 567 -3.31 -15.23 -13.75
N LYS A 568 -3.40 -13.92 -13.56
CA LYS A 568 -3.17 -12.94 -14.63
C LYS A 568 -2.50 -11.69 -14.11
N TRP A 569 -1.64 -11.10 -14.93
CA TRP A 569 -1.22 -9.72 -14.74
C TRP A 569 -2.42 -8.79 -14.85
N ASN A 570 -2.44 -7.74 -14.03
CA ASN A 570 -3.32 -6.60 -14.16
C ASN A 570 -2.51 -5.30 -14.07
N VAL A 571 -2.81 -4.35 -14.94
CA VAL A 571 -2.21 -3.01 -14.95
C VAL A 571 -3.16 -2.05 -14.25
N LEU A 572 -2.74 -1.50 -13.12
CA LEU A 572 -3.53 -0.55 -12.32
C LEU A 572 -3.50 0.86 -12.91
N GLY A 573 -2.37 1.24 -13.50
CA GLY A 573 -2.17 2.55 -14.11
C GLY A 573 -0.87 2.62 -14.90
N VAL A 574 -0.83 3.53 -15.87
CA VAL A 574 0.36 3.85 -16.68
C VAL A 574 0.48 5.37 -16.76
N TYR A 575 1.68 5.88 -16.52
CA TYR A 575 1.98 7.30 -16.46
C TYR A 575 3.23 7.58 -17.30
N GLU A 576 3.24 8.64 -18.12
CA GLU A 576 4.53 9.17 -18.58
C GLU A 576 5.17 9.85 -17.38
N SER A 577 6.33 9.38 -16.95
CA SER A 577 6.93 9.69 -15.66
C SER A 577 8.40 10.12 -15.81
N ALA A 578 8.81 11.06 -14.97
CA ALA A 578 10.21 11.39 -14.75
C ALA A 578 10.95 10.35 -13.89
N TRP A 579 10.22 9.51 -13.16
CA TRP A 579 10.81 8.44 -12.38
C TRP A 579 11.08 7.22 -13.27
N ASP A 580 12.26 6.62 -13.14
CA ASP A 580 12.61 5.44 -13.91
C ASP A 580 12.25 4.16 -13.17
N ALA A 581 11.10 3.57 -13.52
CA ALA A 581 10.63 2.31 -12.94
C ALA A 581 11.49 1.09 -13.35
N GLY A 582 12.33 1.17 -14.38
CA GLY A 582 13.17 0.03 -14.79
C GLY A 582 14.63 0.19 -14.42
N PHE A 583 14.91 0.80 -13.27
CA PHE A 583 16.24 0.86 -12.68
C PHE A 583 16.83 -0.56 -12.48
N ASP A 584 18.16 -0.67 -12.45
CA ASP A 584 18.80 -1.98 -12.22
C ASP A 584 18.59 -2.43 -10.77
N ALA A 585 17.82 -3.50 -10.61
CA ALA A 585 17.48 -4.10 -9.33
C ALA A 585 18.04 -5.53 -9.17
N LYS A 586 18.96 -5.97 -10.05
CA LYS A 586 19.49 -7.34 -10.00
C LYS A 586 20.11 -7.72 -8.66
N TYR A 587 20.73 -6.76 -7.97
CA TYR A 587 21.32 -6.98 -6.65
C TYR A 587 20.28 -7.32 -5.56
N LEU A 588 19.00 -6.99 -5.78
CA LEU A 588 17.89 -7.38 -4.91
C LEU A 588 17.42 -8.81 -5.18
N GLN A 589 17.82 -9.44 -6.29
CA GLN A 589 17.26 -10.71 -6.75
C GLN A 589 18.34 -11.79 -6.85
N PRO A 590 18.97 -12.19 -5.73
CA PRO A 590 19.99 -13.24 -5.79
C PRO A 590 19.37 -14.55 -6.33
N GLY A 591 20.13 -15.20 -7.21
CA GLY A 591 19.71 -16.42 -7.89
C GLY A 591 19.86 -17.68 -7.03
N TRP A 592 19.36 -18.78 -7.58
CA TRP A 592 19.45 -20.10 -7.00
C TRP A 592 20.90 -20.61 -6.94
N SER A 593 21.22 -21.40 -5.91
CA SER A 593 22.48 -22.16 -5.78
C SER A 593 22.20 -23.62 -5.50
N LYS A 594 23.05 -24.51 -6.03
CA LYS A 594 23.04 -25.96 -5.75
C LYS A 594 23.17 -26.30 -4.27
N ASP A 595 23.67 -25.38 -3.45
CA ASP A 595 23.78 -25.58 -2.00
C ASP A 595 22.40 -25.75 -1.33
N ARG A 596 21.32 -25.31 -1.98
CA ARG A 596 19.94 -25.52 -1.52
C ARG A 596 19.56 -27.00 -1.47
N LEU A 597 20.18 -27.85 -2.30
CA LEU A 597 19.87 -29.29 -2.38
C LEU A 597 20.19 -30.05 -1.09
N LYS A 598 21.00 -29.48 -0.19
CA LYS A 598 21.26 -30.12 1.12
C LYS A 598 20.04 -30.09 2.06
N PHE A 599 19.05 -29.24 1.79
CA PHE A 599 17.81 -29.09 2.56
C PHE A 599 16.63 -29.86 1.96
N ALA A 600 16.90 -30.74 1.00
CA ALA A 600 15.94 -31.65 0.40
C ALA A 600 15.20 -32.43 1.48
#